data_AF-A0A7J3C6X8-F1
#
_entry.id   AF-A0A7J3C6X8-F1
#
_cell.length_a   1.000
_cell.length_b   1.000
_cell.length_c   1.000
_cell.angle_alpha   90.00
_cell.angle_beta   90.00
_cell.angle_gamma   90.00
#
_symmetry.space_group_name_H-M   'P 1'
#
loop_
_entity.id
_entity.type
_entity.pdbx_description
1 polymer ?
#
loop_
_entity_poly.entity_id
_entity_poly.type
_entity_poly.pdbx_seq_one_letter_code
_entity_poly.pdbx_strand_id
1 'polypeptide(L)'
;MISFGTREFFEHLRDELNRDGKFRKLGKGVYTAKELIYIRDLRIGVWQETQDGFIQEFRLVPSVELKKKEEEAEIIYYVDSYDTLIKMLRGEDSFVSMVIDGTLEFRGSMRKAMQIQGASDRMEILVRKIVNQAVIPSKISFEKWARKEGYI
;
A
#
# COMPACT_ATOMS: atom_id res chain seq x y z
N MET A 1 3.18 19.63 7.18
CA MET A 1 3.86 18.31 7.20
C MET A 1 2.77 17.27 7.04
N ILE A 2 2.88 16.42 6.01
CA ILE A 2 1.83 15.46 5.67
C ILE A 2 1.88 14.30 6.66
N SER A 3 0.73 13.81 7.13
CA SER A 3 0.64 12.69 8.08
C SER A 3 0.19 11.41 7.38
N PHE A 4 0.83 10.28 7.69
CA PHE A 4 0.42 8.98 7.16
C PHE A 4 -1.06 8.69 7.42
N GLY A 5 -1.71 8.11 6.41
CA GLY A 5 -3.10 7.65 6.47
C GLY A 5 -4.13 8.71 6.09
N THR A 6 -3.75 10.00 6.01
CA THR A 6 -4.66 11.04 5.50
C THR A 6 -4.83 10.94 3.99
N ARG A 7 -5.94 11.50 3.48
CA ARG A 7 -6.16 11.63 2.04
C ARG A 7 -5.02 12.35 1.33
N GLU A 8 -4.53 13.44 1.92
CA GLU A 8 -3.40 14.22 1.38
C GLU A 8 -2.14 13.38 1.21
N PHE A 9 -1.85 12.47 2.15
CA PHE A 9 -0.72 11.55 2.04
C PHE A 9 -0.82 10.62 0.84
N PHE A 10 -1.98 9.97 0.64
CA PHE A 10 -2.16 9.06 -0.47
C PHE A 10 -2.21 9.77 -1.82
N GLU A 11 -2.82 10.96 -1.89
CA GLU A 11 -2.82 11.80 -3.10
C GLU A 11 -1.40 12.23 -3.46
N HIS A 12 -0.62 12.71 -2.49
CA HIS A 12 0.78 13.07 -2.70
C HIS A 12 1.61 11.89 -3.19
N LEU A 13 1.49 10.73 -2.55
CA LEU A 13 2.21 9.52 -2.92
C LEU A 13 1.86 9.05 -4.33
N ARG A 14 0.57 9.02 -4.68
CA ARG A 14 0.09 8.71 -6.03
C ARG A 14 0.69 9.66 -7.07
N ASP A 15 0.67 10.95 -6.80
CA ASP A 15 1.15 11.96 -7.74
C ASP A 15 2.67 11.86 -7.95
N GLU A 16 3.44 11.60 -6.90
CA GLU A 16 4.89 11.36 -7.00
C GLU A 16 5.20 10.08 -7.79
N LEU A 17 4.48 8.99 -7.55
CA LEU A 17 4.63 7.74 -8.32
C LEU A 17 4.31 7.96 -9.79
N ASN A 18 3.22 8.65 -10.10
CA ASN A 18 2.81 8.92 -11.47
C ASN A 18 3.75 9.89 -12.22
N ARG A 19 4.47 10.76 -11.49
CA ARG A 19 5.51 11.65 -12.03
C ARG A 19 6.87 10.97 -12.19
N ASP A 20 7.11 9.84 -11.51
CA ASP A 20 8.37 9.13 -11.60
C ASP A 20 8.50 8.41 -12.95
N GLY A 21 9.34 8.96 -13.83
CA GLY A 21 9.54 8.41 -15.17
C GLY A 21 10.05 6.97 -15.19
N LYS A 22 10.80 6.54 -14.16
CA LYS A 22 11.29 5.16 -14.05
C LYS A 22 10.15 4.20 -13.69
N PHE A 23 9.31 4.54 -12.71
CA PHE A 23 8.11 3.79 -12.34
C PHE A 23 7.17 3.65 -13.54
N ARG A 24 6.84 4.77 -14.20
CA ARG A 24 5.97 4.78 -15.39
C ARG A 24 6.53 3.90 -16.51
N LYS A 25 7.85 3.96 -16.77
CA LYS A 25 8.51 3.14 -17.79
C LYS A 25 8.48 1.65 -17.44
N LEU A 26 8.76 1.29 -16.19
CA LEU A 26 8.76 -0.09 -15.72
C LEU A 26 7.36 -0.70 -15.67
N GLY A 27 6.33 0.12 -15.38
CA GLY A 27 4.95 -0.33 -15.31
C GLY A 27 4.22 -0.38 -16.65
N LYS A 28 4.70 0.34 -17.68
CA LYS A 28 4.03 0.39 -18.98
C LYS A 28 3.96 -0.99 -19.65
N GLY A 29 2.76 -1.38 -20.07
CA GLY A 29 2.42 -2.64 -20.72
C GLY A 29 2.36 -3.84 -19.77
N VAL A 30 2.69 -3.66 -18.49
CA VAL A 30 2.86 -4.78 -17.55
C VAL A 30 2.09 -4.60 -16.25
N TYR A 31 2.03 -3.39 -15.71
CA TYR A 31 1.43 -3.10 -14.42
C TYR A 31 0.00 -2.59 -14.59
N THR A 32 -0.91 -3.55 -14.75
CA THR A 32 -2.35 -3.33 -14.63
C THR A 32 -2.86 -4.28 -13.57
N ALA A 33 -3.22 -3.78 -12.39
CA ALA A 33 -3.65 -4.61 -11.27
C ALA A 33 -4.49 -3.83 -10.26
N LYS A 34 -5.38 -4.54 -9.57
CA LYS A 34 -6.05 -4.08 -8.35
C LYS A 34 -5.44 -4.75 -7.13
N GLU A 35 -4.95 -3.95 -6.20
CA GLU A 35 -4.17 -4.42 -5.05
C GLU A 35 -4.76 -3.90 -3.73
N LEU A 36 -4.75 -4.75 -2.71
CA LEU A 36 -5.18 -4.42 -1.37
C LEU A 36 -4.10 -4.81 -0.35
N ILE A 37 -3.69 -3.87 0.49
CA ILE A 37 -2.95 -4.17 1.73
C ILE A 37 -3.96 -4.14 2.88
N TYR A 38 -4.26 -5.29 3.46
CA TYR A 38 -5.17 -5.42 4.61
C TYR A 38 -4.38 -5.32 5.91
N ILE A 39 -4.76 -4.41 6.82
CA ILE A 39 -4.15 -4.25 8.15
C ILE A 39 -5.06 -4.92 9.20
N ARG A 40 -4.71 -6.13 9.65
CA ARG A 40 -5.62 -7.03 10.40
C ARG A 40 -6.06 -6.50 11.75
N ASP A 41 -5.13 -5.99 12.54
CA ASP A 41 -5.42 -5.48 13.88
C ASP A 41 -6.33 -4.24 13.89
N LEU A 42 -6.32 -3.46 12.81
CA LEU A 42 -7.15 -2.27 12.64
C LEU A 42 -8.41 -2.52 11.78
N ARG A 43 -8.46 -3.61 11.03
CA ARG A 43 -9.55 -3.92 10.07
C ARG A 43 -9.78 -2.77 9.09
N ILE A 44 -8.71 -2.26 8.50
CA ILE A 44 -8.73 -1.28 7.41
C ILE A 44 -7.82 -1.75 6.28
N GLY A 45 -7.94 -1.13 5.12
CA GLY A 45 -7.14 -1.46 3.95
C GLY A 45 -6.44 -0.26 3.34
N VAL A 46 -5.42 -0.51 2.54
CA VAL A 46 -4.89 0.44 1.56
C VAL A 46 -5.17 -0.14 0.18
N TRP A 47 -5.94 0.58 -0.63
CA TRP A 47 -6.33 0.17 -1.97
C TRP A 47 -5.53 0.89 -3.02
N GLN A 48 -5.04 0.15 -4.01
CA GLN A 48 -4.37 0.67 -5.18
C GLN A 48 -5.00 0.08 -6.46
N GLU A 49 -5.34 0.95 -7.40
CA GLU A 49 -5.70 0.55 -8.76
C GLU A 49 -4.68 1.14 -9.73
N THR A 50 -3.97 0.28 -10.44
CA THR A 50 -2.98 0.66 -11.43
C THR A 50 -3.42 0.17 -12.80
N GLN A 51 -3.31 1.03 -13.80
CA GLN A 51 -3.57 0.71 -15.21
C GLN A 51 -2.41 1.20 -16.07
N ASP A 52 -1.76 0.29 -16.78
CA ASP A 52 -0.62 0.59 -17.66
C ASP A 52 0.50 1.40 -16.93
N GLY A 53 0.79 0.98 -15.70
CA GLY A 53 1.75 1.63 -14.81
C GLY A 53 1.31 2.99 -14.30
N PHE A 54 0.04 3.39 -14.47
CA PHE A 54 -0.52 4.64 -13.96
C PHE A 54 -1.45 4.33 -12.80
N ILE A 55 -1.19 4.92 -11.64
CA ILE A 55 -2.02 4.71 -10.46
C ILE A 55 -3.27 5.59 -10.60
N GLN A 56 -4.41 4.95 -10.84
CA GLN A 56 -5.72 5.58 -10.98
C GLN A 56 -6.29 5.94 -9.61
N GLU A 57 -6.16 5.02 -8.66
CA GLU A 57 -6.69 5.18 -7.30
C GLU A 57 -5.61 4.74 -6.29
N PHE A 58 -5.43 5.54 -5.25
CA PHE A 58 -4.64 5.15 -4.09
C PHE A 58 -5.26 5.77 -2.84
N ARG A 59 -5.76 4.96 -1.91
CA ARG A 59 -6.44 5.47 -0.70
C ARG A 59 -6.51 4.47 0.43
N LEU A 60 -6.87 4.97 1.61
CA LEU A 60 -7.35 4.15 2.71
C LEU A 60 -8.77 3.63 2.43
N VAL A 61 -9.02 2.39 2.83
CA VAL A 61 -10.31 1.70 2.73
C VAL A 61 -10.87 1.49 4.12
N PRO A 62 -12.10 1.95 4.40
CA PRO A 62 -12.75 1.73 5.68
C PRO A 62 -13.18 0.28 5.85
N SER A 63 -13.35 -0.15 7.11
CA SER A 63 -13.73 -1.52 7.48
C SER A 63 -14.99 -2.01 6.78
N VAL A 64 -15.96 -1.12 6.57
CA VAL A 64 -17.24 -1.40 5.91
C VAL A 64 -17.12 -1.73 4.42
N GLU A 65 -16.05 -1.29 3.75
CA GLU A 65 -15.78 -1.55 2.33
C GLU A 65 -14.85 -2.75 2.11
N LEU A 66 -14.17 -3.22 3.16
CA LEU A 66 -13.09 -4.19 3.03
C LEU A 66 -13.50 -5.47 2.33
N LYS A 67 -14.63 -6.08 2.70
CA LYS A 67 -15.08 -7.33 2.09
C LYS A 67 -15.23 -7.19 0.57
N LYS A 68 -15.84 -6.09 0.12
CA LYS A 68 -16.00 -5.79 -1.31
C LYS A 68 -14.64 -5.59 -1.97
N LYS A 69 -13.72 -4.86 -1.34
CA LYS A 69 -12.37 -4.63 -1.88
C LYS A 69 -11.52 -5.89 -1.93
N GLU A 70 -11.67 -6.80 -0.96
CA GLU A 70 -11.03 -8.11 -1.02
C GLU A 70 -11.55 -8.93 -2.21
N GLU A 71 -12.84 -8.88 -2.52
CA GLU A 71 -13.42 -9.58 -3.69
C GLU A 71 -12.96 -8.96 -5.02
N GLU A 72 -12.70 -7.65 -5.07
CA GLU A 72 -12.22 -6.93 -6.25
C GLU A 72 -10.70 -7.04 -6.49
N ALA A 73 -9.92 -7.34 -5.45
CA ALA A 73 -8.46 -7.36 -5.51
C ALA A 73 -7.92 -8.59 -6.26
N GLU A 74 -6.97 -8.37 -7.16
CA GLU A 74 -6.20 -9.44 -7.82
C GLU A 74 -5.03 -9.91 -6.95
N ILE A 75 -4.49 -9.00 -6.14
CA ILE A 75 -3.39 -9.23 -5.21
C ILE A 75 -3.76 -8.63 -3.85
N ILE A 76 -3.59 -9.43 -2.80
CA ILE A 76 -3.80 -9.01 -1.42
C ILE A 76 -2.57 -9.36 -0.60
N TYR A 77 -2.15 -8.40 0.22
CA TYR A 77 -1.18 -8.59 1.28
C TYR A 77 -1.89 -8.41 2.61
N TYR A 78 -1.97 -9.45 3.41
CA TYR A 78 -2.46 -9.36 4.78
C TYR A 78 -1.28 -9.09 5.72
N VAL A 79 -1.33 -7.93 6.35
CA VAL A 79 -0.38 -7.46 7.34
C VAL A 79 -1.03 -7.61 8.72
N ASP A 80 -0.36 -8.31 9.63
CA ASP A 80 -0.94 -8.59 10.95
C ASP A 80 -1.15 -7.33 11.82
N SER A 81 -0.27 -6.34 11.69
CA SER A 81 -0.36 -5.12 12.50
C SER A 81 0.02 -3.83 11.78
N TYR A 82 -0.49 -2.71 12.29
CA TYR A 82 -0.07 -1.36 11.90
C TYR A 82 1.44 -1.17 12.01
N ASP A 83 2.05 -1.65 13.10
CA ASP A 83 3.49 -1.46 13.33
C ASP A 83 4.33 -2.25 12.31
N THR A 84 3.87 -3.46 11.95
CA THR A 84 4.47 -4.25 10.86
C THR A 84 4.39 -3.50 9.53
N LEU A 85 3.25 -2.89 9.22
CA LEU A 85 3.11 -2.06 8.03
C LEU A 85 4.09 -0.89 8.04
N ILE A 86 4.22 -0.17 9.15
CA ILE A 86 5.13 0.99 9.23
C ILE A 86 6.58 0.57 9.04
N LYS A 87 7.03 -0.52 9.65
CA LYS A 87 8.40 -1.05 9.45
C LYS A 87 8.68 -1.39 7.99
N MET A 88 7.72 -2.06 7.35
CA MET A 88 7.76 -2.40 5.93
C MET A 88 7.85 -1.14 5.06
N LEU A 89 6.99 -0.14 5.31
CA LEU A 89 6.96 1.12 4.56
C LEU A 89 8.22 1.97 4.75
N ARG A 90 8.87 1.90 5.92
CA ARG A 90 10.18 2.52 6.19
C ARG A 90 11.35 1.72 5.64
N GLY A 91 11.07 0.48 5.22
CA GLY A 91 12.08 -0.44 4.71
C GLY A 91 13.08 -0.89 5.75
N GLU A 92 12.65 -0.91 7.01
CA GLU A 92 13.35 -1.57 8.11
C GLU A 92 13.32 -3.09 7.90
N ASP A 93 12.25 -3.60 7.28
CA ASP A 93 12.09 -4.98 6.82
C ASP A 93 11.84 -5.01 5.30
N SER A 94 12.36 -6.04 4.61
CA SER A 94 12.13 -6.23 3.18
C SER A 94 10.79 -6.88 2.93
N PHE A 95 9.97 -6.27 2.06
CA PHE A 95 8.69 -6.82 1.64
C PHE A 95 8.77 -8.27 1.13
N VAL A 96 9.76 -8.55 0.28
CA VAL A 96 9.98 -9.89 -0.29
C VAL A 96 10.35 -10.89 0.79
N SER A 97 11.23 -10.51 1.72
CA SER A 97 11.58 -11.36 2.87
C SER A 97 10.35 -11.66 3.73
N MET A 98 9.52 -10.67 4.02
CA MET A 98 8.31 -10.82 4.83
C MET A 98 7.25 -11.72 4.17
N VAL A 99 7.20 -11.76 2.83
CA VAL A 99 6.34 -12.72 2.11
C VAL A 99 6.92 -14.14 2.19
N ILE A 100 8.24 -14.28 2.04
CA ILE A 100 8.92 -15.59 2.06
C ILE A 100 8.89 -16.24 3.44
N ASP A 101 9.08 -15.47 4.51
CA ASP A 101 9.09 -15.97 5.89
C ASP A 101 7.68 -16.13 6.48
N GLY A 102 6.63 -15.74 5.75
CA GLY A 102 5.23 -15.88 6.13
C GLY A 102 4.71 -14.76 7.04
N THR A 103 5.50 -13.72 7.31
CA THR A 103 5.05 -12.53 8.07
C THR A 103 3.96 -11.75 7.33
N LEU A 104 3.98 -11.79 6.00
CA LEU A 104 2.92 -11.28 5.14
C LEU A 104 2.24 -12.44 4.43
N GLU A 105 0.95 -12.63 4.72
CA GLU A 105 0.17 -13.58 3.95
C GLU A 105 -0.20 -12.95 2.60
N PHE A 106 0.21 -13.61 1.51
CA PHE A 106 -0.08 -13.20 0.15
C PHE A 106 -1.24 -14.02 -0.43
N ARG A 107 -2.19 -13.32 -1.06
CA ARG A 107 -3.25 -13.94 -1.87
C ARG A 107 -3.28 -13.33 -3.25
N GLY A 108 -3.06 -14.14 -4.29
CA GLY A 108 -3.11 -13.67 -5.67
C GLY A 108 -2.26 -14.52 -6.60
N SER A 109 -2.03 -14.01 -7.81
CA SER A 109 -1.18 -14.67 -8.80
C SER A 109 0.29 -14.32 -8.58
N MET A 110 1.12 -15.29 -8.16
CA MET A 110 2.57 -15.09 -8.05
C MET A 110 3.20 -14.70 -9.39
N ARG A 111 2.70 -15.23 -10.51
CA ARG A 111 3.15 -14.83 -11.86
C ARG A 111 2.89 -13.34 -12.10
N LYS A 112 1.73 -12.83 -11.67
CA LYS A 112 1.38 -11.41 -11.78
C LYS A 112 2.29 -10.56 -10.89
N ALA A 113 2.51 -10.98 -9.64
CA ALA A 113 3.43 -10.30 -8.72
C ALA A 113 4.85 -10.20 -9.30
N MET A 114 5.38 -11.30 -9.85
CA MET A 114 6.69 -11.31 -10.52
C MET A 114 6.73 -10.40 -11.76
N GLN A 115 5.63 -10.32 -12.53
CA GLN A 115 5.55 -9.48 -13.71
C GLN A 115 5.63 -7.98 -13.36
N ILE A 116 5.06 -7.57 -12.23
CA ILE A 116 5.05 -6.17 -11.79
C ILE A 116 6.24 -5.79 -10.89
N GLN A 117 7.03 -6.78 -10.45
CA GLN A 117 8.12 -6.63 -9.47
C GLN A 117 9.01 -5.41 -9.72
N GLY A 118 9.47 -5.20 -10.96
CA GLY A 118 10.37 -4.08 -11.25
C GLY A 118 9.73 -2.71 -10.98
N ALA A 119 8.44 -2.55 -11.26
CA ALA A 119 7.71 -1.32 -10.94
C ALA A 119 7.41 -1.22 -9.44
N SER A 120 7.07 -2.35 -8.79
CA SER A 120 6.86 -2.44 -7.34
C SER A 120 8.14 -2.09 -6.54
N ASP A 121 9.31 -2.55 -6.97
CA ASP A 121 10.60 -2.19 -6.35
C ASP A 121 10.86 -0.68 -6.42
N ARG A 122 10.55 -0.07 -7.57
CA ARG A 122 10.66 1.39 -7.73
C ARG A 122 9.66 2.12 -6.84
N MET A 123 8.44 1.61 -6.73
CA MET A 123 7.42 2.15 -5.84
C MET A 123 7.89 2.08 -4.37
N GLU A 124 8.45 0.95 -3.92
CA GLU A 124 8.95 0.80 -2.55
C GLU A 124 9.99 1.88 -2.19
N ILE A 125 10.93 2.17 -3.11
CA ILE A 125 11.93 3.23 -2.92
C ILE A 125 11.27 4.60 -2.72
N LEU A 126 10.23 4.92 -3.51
CA LEU A 126 9.54 6.20 -3.45
C LEU A 126 8.66 6.32 -2.20
N VAL A 127 7.92 5.25 -1.89
CA VAL A 127 7.13 5.11 -0.65
C VAL A 127 8.02 5.35 0.56
N ARG A 128 9.17 4.66 0.64
CA ARG A 128 10.14 4.78 1.73
C ARG A 128 10.63 6.21 1.90
N LYS A 129 10.97 6.88 0.80
CA LYS A 129 11.40 8.28 0.82
C LYS A 129 10.31 9.19 1.41
N ILE A 130 9.06 9.02 0.97
CA ILE A 130 7.94 9.87 1.37
C ILE A 130 7.53 9.60 2.83
N VAL A 131 7.47 8.33 3.22
CA VAL A 131 7.15 7.90 4.59
C VAL A 131 8.16 8.44 5.60
N ASN A 132 9.46 8.43 5.26
CA ASN A 132 10.52 8.99 6.12
C ASN A 132 10.49 10.51 6.25
N GLN A 133 9.68 11.21 5.45
CA GLN A 133 9.45 12.66 5.53
C GLN A 133 8.09 13.02 6.13
N ALA A 134 7.22 12.03 6.32
CA ALA A 134 5.87 12.21 6.83
C ALA A 134 5.82 12.10 8.37
N VAL A 135 4.78 12.67 8.97
CA VAL A 135 4.44 12.33 10.35
C VAL A 135 3.84 10.93 10.35
N ILE A 136 4.48 10.02 11.08
CA ILE A 136 3.94 8.68 11.33
C ILE A 136 3.31 8.67 12.72
N PRO A 137 1.98 8.68 12.84
CA PRO A 137 1.32 8.62 14.14
C PRO A 137 1.63 7.29 14.84
N SER A 138 1.59 7.29 16.18
CA SER A 138 1.54 6.03 16.91
C SER A 138 0.27 5.24 16.53
N LYS A 139 0.29 3.92 16.67
CA LYS A 139 -0.90 3.08 16.45
C LYS A 139 -2.13 3.62 17.17
N ILE A 140 -2.01 4.00 18.45
CA ILE A 140 -3.12 4.53 19.27
C ILE A 140 -3.65 5.85 18.68
N SER A 141 -2.75 6.75 18.28
CA SER A 141 -3.14 8.03 17.67
C SER A 141 -3.83 7.82 16.32
N PHE A 142 -3.29 6.91 15.52
CA PHE A 142 -3.83 6.56 14.21
C PHE A 142 -5.22 5.92 14.32
N GLU A 143 -5.39 4.97 15.24
CA GLU A 143 -6.68 4.31 15.49
C GLU A 143 -7.74 5.31 15.97
N LYS A 144 -7.39 6.22 16.89
CA LYS A 144 -8.29 7.29 17.33
C LYS A 144 -8.73 8.18 16.18
N TRP A 145 -7.81 8.56 15.30
CA TRP A 145 -8.11 9.32 14.10
C TRP A 145 -9.00 8.52 13.14
N ALA A 146 -8.65 7.26 12.86
CA ALA A 146 -9.39 6.40 11.94
C ALA A 146 -10.84 6.19 12.38
N ARG A 147 -11.09 6.00 13.68
CA ARG A 147 -12.46 5.94 14.25
C ARG A 147 -13.21 7.25 14.07
N LYS A 148 -12.56 8.39 14.33
CA LYS A 148 -13.18 9.72 14.17
C LYS A 148 -13.60 9.98 12.73
N GLU A 149 -12.79 9.56 11.77
CA GLU A 149 -13.05 9.74 10.33
C GLU A 149 -13.91 8.62 9.72
N GLY A 150 -14.37 7.64 10.51
CA GLY A 150 -15.27 6.57 10.07
C GLY A 150 -14.61 5.43 9.29
N TYR A 151 -13.29 5.26 9.43
CA TYR A 151 -12.58 4.11 8.86
C TYR A 151 -12.71 2.83 9.68
N ILE A 152 -12.89 2.96 11.01
CA ILE A 152 -13.01 1.86 11.97
C ILE A 152 -14.22 2.08 12.86
#